data_AF-A0A9X2V8G3-F1
#
_entry.id   AF-A0A9X2V8G3-F1
#
_cell.length_a   1.000
_cell.length_b   1.000
_cell.length_c   1.000
_cell.angle_alpha   90.00
_cell.angle_beta   90.00
_cell.angle_gamma   90.00
#
_symmetry.space_group_name_H-M   'P 1'
#
loop_
_entity.id
_entity.type
_entity.pdbx_description
1 polymer ?
#
loop_
_entity_poly.entity_id
_entity_poly.type
_entity_poly.pdbx_seq_one_letter_code
_entity_poly.pdbx_strand_id
1 'polypeptide(L)'
;MAWINDDWGDTLPEERYDDQEHQREVETAAREVRRLLDDEGIGTAESYREAENQLDDVVESKSGIPKEELDDETFRKAIFFRDLRRGDLSFDIQWVDGDYETAEKSFLTINKAGRSLTDWETILIENRNSSFARTVMSLANIHTANYYWPTEDSSENEIEQLLENIDLIHDTLFQPDLSKPIDTLDQPLMVFPSRNRRPYYIAEFLTVVAGERGKKSETREMMTETRYETSEEIIESGKQLSENALEALSHIAGSTSNSLALPPALYFYNHSGRAVRSLLYGMLYWLTSGGSKDTLARKRVFSAFRGPFEELFVNNKRDVVSSLADKRGSGPRVTEQTADYFQSMIGLIIESSGNINSENFDNQYKAEVKRITGRKPESVEPSPVESRSFTNAQRSERNMMELFSSRKKCGVCGGVLDLQGPVQHDHIKKHSEGGETSVENQRPVHPFCNHQRDQIEEIKSNHSLTSLPSFALDSGGSESQLSFFDDPEFLS
;
A
#
# COMPACT_ATOMS: atom_id res chain seq x y z
N MET A 1 32.49 -2.37 -6.17
CA MET A 1 32.88 -1.02 -5.72
C MET A 1 32.56 -0.81 -4.24
N ALA A 2 31.31 -0.89 -3.79
CA ALA A 2 30.93 -0.74 -2.37
C ALA A 2 31.81 -1.58 -1.41
N TRP A 3 31.91 -2.90 -1.65
CA TRP A 3 32.77 -3.80 -0.85
C TRP A 3 34.26 -3.38 -0.81
N ILE A 4 34.82 -2.94 -1.95
CA ILE A 4 36.25 -2.54 -2.05
C ILE A 4 36.53 -1.30 -1.20
N ASN A 5 35.55 -0.39 -1.12
CA ASN A 5 35.64 0.86 -0.37
C ASN A 5 35.13 0.73 1.08
N ASP A 6 34.58 -0.44 1.44
CA ASP A 6 33.77 -0.67 2.65
C ASP A 6 32.73 0.43 2.92
N ASP A 7 32.11 0.90 1.83
CA ASP A 7 31.09 1.94 1.87
C ASP A 7 29.79 1.40 1.30
N TRP A 8 28.83 1.16 2.19
CA TRP A 8 27.49 0.67 1.86
C TRP A 8 26.45 1.80 1.88
N GLY A 9 26.93 3.05 1.84
CA GLY A 9 26.13 4.25 2.03
C GLY A 9 26.07 4.69 3.48
N ASP A 10 26.68 3.96 4.42
CA ASP A 10 26.73 4.25 5.87
C ASP A 10 27.93 5.11 6.30
N THR A 11 28.79 5.50 5.34
CA THR A 11 29.95 6.36 5.60
C THR A 11 29.72 7.82 5.25
N LEU A 12 28.50 8.15 4.78
CA LEU A 12 28.13 9.51 4.40
C LEU A 12 27.97 10.40 5.65
N PRO A 13 28.27 11.71 5.55
CA PRO A 13 27.95 12.67 6.61
C PRO A 13 26.45 12.69 6.95
N GLU A 14 26.09 12.97 8.21
CA GLU A 14 24.68 13.01 8.67
C GLU A 14 23.80 13.92 7.79
N GLU A 15 24.36 15.03 7.32
CA GLU A 15 23.71 16.03 6.44
C GLU A 15 23.39 15.51 5.02
N ARG A 16 23.93 14.35 4.64
CA ARG A 16 23.68 13.71 3.34
C ARG A 16 22.54 12.70 3.39
N TYR A 17 22.08 12.31 4.58
CA TYR A 17 20.88 11.52 4.73
C TYR A 17 19.66 12.45 4.74
N ASP A 18 18.59 12.01 4.09
CA ASP A 18 17.37 12.80 3.95
C ASP A 18 16.71 13.06 5.31
N ASP A 19 16.76 12.06 6.19
CA ASP A 19 16.33 12.15 7.58
C ASP A 19 17.00 11.07 8.46
N GLN A 20 16.73 11.13 9.78
CA GLN A 20 17.28 10.18 10.75
C GLN A 20 16.77 8.74 10.58
N GLU A 21 15.62 8.54 9.95
CA GLU A 21 15.07 7.21 9.69
C GLU A 21 15.81 6.57 8.52
N HIS A 22 15.96 7.28 7.41
CA HIS A 22 16.74 6.84 6.26
C HIS A 22 18.17 6.50 6.67
N GLN A 23 18.80 7.32 7.52
CA GLN A 23 20.10 7.01 8.09
C GLN A 23 20.11 5.67 8.85
N ARG A 24 19.15 5.44 9.77
CA ARG A 24 19.07 4.20 10.54
C ARG A 24 18.84 2.97 9.68
N GLU A 25 18.02 3.10 8.63
CA GLU A 25 17.78 2.03 7.67
C GLU A 25 19.06 1.67 6.91
N VAL A 26 19.79 2.67 6.41
CA VAL A 26 21.06 2.48 5.70
C VAL A 26 22.12 1.87 6.63
N GLU A 27 22.26 2.37 7.86
CA GLU A 27 23.17 1.78 8.86
C GLU A 27 22.80 0.35 9.23
N THR A 28 21.51 0.01 9.26
CA THR A 28 21.03 -1.35 9.53
C THR A 28 21.34 -2.26 8.35
N ALA A 29 21.02 -1.86 7.13
CA ALA A 29 21.33 -2.60 5.92
C ALA A 29 22.85 -2.83 5.76
N ALA A 30 23.66 -1.80 6.00
CA ALA A 30 25.12 -1.89 5.93
C ALA A 30 25.68 -2.92 6.93
N ARG A 31 25.15 -2.95 8.16
CA ARG A 31 25.52 -3.98 9.16
C ARG A 31 25.10 -5.38 8.74
N GLU A 32 23.90 -5.53 8.17
CA GLU A 32 23.42 -6.82 7.67
C GLU A 32 24.27 -7.35 6.52
N VAL A 33 24.67 -6.48 5.60
CA VAL A 33 25.56 -6.86 4.48
C VAL A 33 26.93 -7.29 4.99
N ARG A 34 27.54 -6.53 5.91
CA ARG A 34 28.83 -6.93 6.50
C ARG A 34 28.73 -8.29 7.22
N ARG A 35 27.66 -8.51 7.98
CA ARG A 35 27.39 -9.81 8.63
C ARG A 35 27.24 -10.95 7.62
N LEU A 36 26.53 -10.71 6.51
CA LEU A 36 26.36 -11.70 5.44
C LEU A 36 27.70 -12.08 4.80
N LEU A 37 28.57 -11.10 4.55
CA LEU A 37 29.91 -11.35 4.01
C LEU A 37 30.75 -12.21 4.94
N ASP A 38 30.66 -11.99 6.26
CA ASP A 38 31.34 -12.80 7.26
C ASP A 38 30.77 -14.21 7.33
N ASP A 39 29.44 -14.36 7.35
CA ASP A 39 28.74 -15.65 7.40
C ASP A 39 29.07 -16.53 6.18
N GLU A 40 29.19 -15.92 4.99
CA GLU A 40 29.58 -16.60 3.75
C GLU A 40 31.09 -16.85 3.62
N GLY A 41 31.89 -16.44 4.62
CA GLY A 41 33.35 -16.62 4.64
C GLY A 41 34.09 -15.76 3.62
N ILE A 42 33.46 -14.71 3.10
CA ILE A 42 34.08 -13.71 2.21
C ILE A 42 34.88 -12.73 3.05
N GLY A 43 34.26 -12.10 4.05
CA GLY A 43 34.90 -11.09 4.90
C GLY A 43 35.13 -9.74 4.20
N THR A 44 36.08 -8.94 4.72
CA THR A 44 36.30 -7.55 4.29
C THR A 44 37.31 -7.44 3.15
N ALA A 45 37.18 -6.41 2.31
CA ALA A 45 38.17 -6.10 1.28
C ALA A 45 39.56 -5.78 1.86
N GLU A 46 39.63 -5.25 3.09
CA GLU A 46 40.92 -5.00 3.76
C GLU A 46 41.66 -6.30 4.05
N SER A 47 40.96 -7.38 4.45
CA SER A 47 41.61 -8.69 4.65
C SER A 47 42.25 -9.25 3.36
N TYR A 48 41.68 -8.92 2.20
CA TYR A 48 42.23 -9.29 0.90
C TYR A 48 43.43 -8.42 0.52
N ARG A 49 43.39 -7.13 0.87
CA ARG A 49 44.52 -6.20 0.68
C ARG A 49 45.71 -6.59 1.55
N GLU A 50 45.48 -6.99 2.80
CA GLU A 50 46.52 -7.52 3.69
C GLU A 50 47.14 -8.80 3.14
N ALA A 51 46.33 -9.71 2.60
CA ALA A 51 46.81 -10.92 1.95
C ALA A 51 47.67 -10.61 0.71
N GLU A 52 47.27 -9.62 -0.10
CA GLU A 52 48.09 -9.15 -1.23
C GLU A 52 49.44 -8.62 -0.77
N ASN A 53 49.49 -7.81 0.30
CA ASN A 53 50.75 -7.29 0.85
C ASN A 53 51.66 -8.43 1.32
N GLN A 54 51.12 -9.45 2.00
CA GLN A 54 51.91 -10.62 2.42
C GLN A 54 52.47 -11.40 1.21
N LEU A 55 51.69 -11.51 0.13
CA LEU A 55 52.17 -12.12 -1.10
C LEU A 55 53.30 -11.30 -1.74
N ASP A 56 53.17 -9.98 -1.77
CA ASP A 56 54.20 -9.08 -2.30
C ASP A 56 55.49 -9.19 -1.46
N ASP A 57 55.41 -9.25 -0.12
CA ASP A 57 56.56 -9.46 0.78
C ASP A 57 57.31 -10.77 0.49
N VAL A 58 56.58 -11.89 0.30
CA VAL A 58 57.18 -13.19 -0.04
C VAL A 58 57.88 -13.12 -1.41
N VAL A 59 57.24 -12.50 -2.39
CA VAL A 59 57.80 -12.33 -3.75
C VAL A 59 59.05 -11.46 -3.73
N GLU A 60 59.05 -10.35 -2.98
CA GLU A 60 60.18 -9.42 -2.88
C GLU A 60 61.36 -10.02 -2.11
N SER A 61 61.09 -10.80 -1.07
CA SER A 61 62.13 -11.47 -0.27
C SER A 61 62.89 -12.55 -1.05
N LYS A 62 62.38 -12.99 -2.21
CA LYS A 62 62.90 -14.13 -3.01
C LYS A 62 63.03 -15.43 -2.22
N SER A 63 62.27 -15.55 -1.14
CA SER A 63 62.21 -16.73 -0.28
C SER A 63 61.10 -17.63 -0.83
N GLY A 64 61.47 -18.74 -1.45
CA GLY A 64 60.52 -19.81 -1.77
C GLY A 64 59.47 -19.55 -2.85
N ILE A 65 58.58 -20.52 -2.99
CA ILE A 65 57.41 -20.46 -3.87
C ILE A 65 56.26 -19.92 -3.01
N PRO A 66 55.59 -18.80 -3.37
CA PRO A 66 54.61 -18.16 -2.49
C PRO A 66 53.45 -19.04 -1.99
N LYS A 67 53.09 -20.06 -2.78
CA LYS A 67 52.06 -21.05 -2.44
C LYS A 67 52.50 -22.05 -1.35
N GLU A 68 53.80 -22.16 -1.08
CA GLU A 68 54.37 -23.02 -0.04
C GLU A 68 54.59 -22.26 1.28
N GLU A 69 54.68 -20.93 1.23
CA GLU A 69 54.90 -20.08 2.42
C GLU A 69 53.62 -19.46 2.99
N LEU A 70 52.61 -19.23 2.15
CA LEU A 70 51.30 -18.74 2.56
C LEU A 70 50.31 -19.90 2.71
N ASP A 71 49.40 -19.80 3.68
CA ASP A 71 48.28 -20.74 3.76
C ASP A 71 47.34 -20.58 2.56
N ASP A 72 46.57 -21.64 2.29
CA ASP A 72 45.71 -21.73 1.11
C ASP A 72 44.65 -20.62 1.03
N GLU A 73 44.16 -20.11 2.16
CA GLU A 73 43.15 -19.05 2.19
C GLU A 73 43.79 -17.70 1.89
N THR A 74 44.88 -17.37 2.58
CA THR A 74 45.64 -16.13 2.36
C THR A 74 46.14 -16.05 0.92
N PHE A 75 46.69 -17.13 0.38
CA PHE A 75 47.15 -17.17 -1.01
C PHE A 75 46.00 -16.91 -2.01
N ARG A 76 44.81 -17.50 -1.79
CA ARG A 76 43.64 -17.26 -2.65
C ARG A 76 43.15 -15.83 -2.59
N LYS A 77 43.04 -15.25 -1.39
CA LYS A 77 42.65 -13.85 -1.20
C LYS A 77 43.62 -12.90 -1.88
N ALA A 78 44.92 -13.14 -1.70
CA ALA A 78 45.99 -12.36 -2.30
C ALA A 78 45.94 -12.36 -3.83
N ILE A 79 45.82 -13.55 -4.45
CA ILE A 79 45.74 -13.68 -5.91
C ILE A 79 44.49 -12.98 -6.44
N PHE A 80 43.32 -13.23 -5.84
CA PHE A 80 42.07 -12.60 -6.26
C PHE A 80 42.16 -11.08 -6.24
N PHE A 81 42.65 -10.51 -5.13
CA PHE A 81 42.72 -9.05 -4.98
C PHE A 81 43.75 -8.42 -5.92
N ARG A 82 44.88 -9.10 -6.13
CA ARG A 82 45.90 -8.69 -7.08
C ARG A 82 45.39 -8.69 -8.52
N ASP A 83 44.66 -9.72 -8.91
CA ASP A 83 44.06 -9.83 -10.24
C ASP A 83 42.96 -8.77 -10.42
N LEU A 84 42.20 -8.46 -9.36
CA LEU A 84 41.22 -7.37 -9.34
C LEU A 84 41.88 -6.00 -9.51
N ARG A 85 42.97 -5.73 -8.79
CA ARG A 85 43.71 -4.45 -8.85
C ARG A 85 44.42 -4.24 -10.19
N ARG A 86 44.94 -5.32 -10.79
CA ARG A 86 45.59 -5.29 -12.11
C ARG A 86 44.61 -5.18 -13.28
N GLY A 87 43.31 -5.36 -13.00
CA GLY A 87 42.27 -5.36 -14.02
C GLY A 87 42.19 -6.68 -14.80
N ASP A 88 42.85 -7.73 -14.31
CA ASP A 88 42.77 -9.09 -14.87
C ASP A 88 41.39 -9.73 -14.56
N LEU A 89 40.76 -9.30 -13.46
CA LEU A 89 39.33 -9.46 -13.21
C LEU A 89 38.60 -8.20 -13.73
N SER A 90 38.22 -8.21 -15.01
CA SER A 90 37.38 -7.15 -15.57
C SER A 90 35.93 -7.33 -15.13
N PHE A 91 35.31 -6.26 -14.62
CA PHE A 91 33.85 -6.17 -14.69
C PHE A 91 33.51 -5.92 -16.15
N ASP A 92 32.70 -6.79 -16.75
CA ASP A 92 32.16 -6.56 -18.10
C ASP A 92 31.17 -5.39 -18.05
N ILE A 93 31.69 -4.17 -18.07
CA ILE A 93 30.90 -2.95 -18.22
C ILE A 93 30.53 -2.88 -19.70
N GLN A 94 29.28 -3.20 -20.01
CA GLN A 94 28.76 -3.00 -21.36
C GLN A 94 28.46 -1.53 -21.58
N TRP A 95 29.30 -0.89 -22.39
CA TRP A 95 29.02 0.44 -22.92
C TRP A 95 28.03 0.33 -24.07
N VAL A 96 27.03 1.21 -24.05
CA VAL A 96 26.08 1.36 -25.16
C VAL A 96 26.32 2.73 -25.75
N ASP A 97 26.82 2.77 -26.98
CA ASP A 97 26.96 4.01 -27.73
C ASP A 97 25.57 4.50 -28.19
N GLY A 98 25.15 5.68 -27.75
CA GLY A 98 23.89 6.29 -28.17
C GLY A 98 23.33 7.31 -27.19
N ASP A 99 22.09 7.72 -27.45
CA ASP A 99 21.29 8.57 -26.56
C ASP A 99 20.56 7.73 -25.48
N TYR A 100 19.80 8.40 -24.61
CA TYR A 100 19.03 7.75 -23.55
C TYR A 100 18.08 6.67 -24.07
N GLU A 101 17.47 6.86 -25.24
CA GLU A 101 16.59 5.85 -25.85
C GLU A 101 17.35 4.60 -26.28
N THR A 102 18.55 4.78 -26.82
CA THR A 102 19.41 3.67 -27.25
C THR A 102 19.88 2.86 -26.04
N ALA A 103 20.30 3.55 -24.97
CA ALA A 103 20.67 2.93 -23.70
C ALA A 103 19.50 2.14 -23.10
N GLU A 104 18.29 2.69 -23.11
CA GLU A 104 17.08 2.03 -22.63
C GLU A 104 16.71 0.79 -23.46
N LYS A 105 16.70 0.89 -24.80
CA LYS A 105 16.41 -0.26 -25.68
C LYS A 105 17.40 -1.38 -25.46
N SER A 106 18.68 -1.04 -25.26
CA SER A 106 19.72 -2.00 -24.92
C SER A 106 19.47 -2.63 -23.56
N PHE A 107 19.17 -1.82 -22.53
CA PHE A 107 18.82 -2.29 -21.19
C PHE A 107 17.65 -3.28 -21.22
N LEU A 108 16.56 -2.95 -21.90
CA LEU A 108 15.40 -3.83 -22.05
C LEU A 108 15.76 -5.12 -22.80
N THR A 109 16.55 -5.03 -23.86
CA THR A 109 16.95 -6.21 -24.67
C THR A 109 17.82 -7.17 -23.85
N ILE A 110 18.78 -6.65 -23.10
CA ILE A 110 19.69 -7.44 -22.26
C ILE A 110 18.91 -8.09 -21.10
N ASN A 111 18.09 -7.31 -20.40
CA ASN A 111 17.39 -7.79 -19.20
C ASN A 111 16.13 -8.61 -19.50
N LYS A 112 15.63 -8.62 -20.74
CA LYS A 112 14.64 -9.61 -21.19
C LYS A 112 15.27 -10.98 -21.48
N ALA A 113 16.58 -11.05 -21.73
CA ALA A 113 17.28 -12.29 -22.09
C ALA A 113 18.00 -12.98 -20.91
N GLY A 114 18.50 -12.21 -19.93
CA GLY A 114 19.34 -12.70 -18.83
C GLY A 114 18.59 -12.94 -17.50
N ARG A 115 18.44 -11.91 -16.66
CA ARG A 115 17.64 -11.94 -15.43
C ARG A 115 16.32 -11.21 -15.71
N SER A 116 15.24 -11.97 -15.91
CA SER A 116 14.01 -11.45 -16.49
C SER A 116 13.45 -10.30 -15.65
N LEU A 117 13.39 -9.10 -16.25
CA LEU A 117 12.40 -8.10 -15.84
C LEU A 117 11.04 -8.77 -15.82
N THR A 118 10.23 -8.43 -14.83
CA THR A 118 8.82 -8.84 -14.86
C THR A 118 8.12 -8.13 -16.01
N ASP A 119 7.02 -8.72 -16.50
CA ASP A 119 6.14 -8.07 -17.48
C ASP A 119 5.75 -6.65 -17.04
N TRP A 120 5.51 -6.49 -15.74
CA TRP A 120 5.14 -5.22 -15.14
C TRP A 120 6.25 -4.18 -15.23
N GLU A 121 7.46 -4.53 -14.80
CA GLU A 121 8.62 -3.63 -14.87
C GLU A 121 8.94 -3.26 -16.31
N THR A 122 8.80 -4.22 -17.23
CA THR A 122 8.95 -3.97 -18.67
C THR A 122 7.94 -2.92 -19.15
N ILE A 123 6.64 -3.09 -18.84
CA ILE A 123 5.60 -2.15 -19.25
C ILE A 123 5.85 -0.77 -18.65
N LEU A 124 6.23 -0.70 -17.37
CA LEU A 124 6.52 0.57 -16.69
C LEU A 124 7.68 1.32 -17.36
N ILE A 125 8.77 0.63 -17.71
CA ILE A 125 9.94 1.24 -18.37
C ILE A 125 9.59 1.71 -19.79
N GLU A 126 8.95 0.83 -20.58
CA GLU A 126 8.54 1.12 -21.96
C GLU A 126 7.56 2.30 -22.05
N ASN A 127 6.81 2.56 -20.98
CA ASN A 127 5.81 3.62 -20.90
C ASN A 127 6.17 4.70 -19.87
N ARG A 128 7.43 4.82 -19.44
CA ARG A 128 7.85 5.76 -18.37
C ARG A 128 7.51 7.22 -18.66
N ASN A 129 7.28 7.56 -19.92
CA ASN A 129 6.97 8.91 -20.34
C ASN A 129 5.50 9.29 -20.14
N SER A 130 4.59 8.34 -19.89
CA SER A 130 3.18 8.66 -19.65
C SER A 130 2.96 9.31 -18.28
N SER A 131 1.95 10.17 -18.19
CA SER A 131 1.50 10.79 -16.94
C SER A 131 1.22 9.76 -15.85
N PHE A 132 0.60 8.64 -16.20
CA PHE A 132 0.32 7.55 -15.26
C PHE A 132 1.60 6.91 -14.71
N ALA A 133 2.56 6.55 -15.57
CA ALA A 133 3.82 5.95 -15.13
C ALA A 133 4.65 6.92 -14.27
N ARG A 134 4.68 8.21 -14.64
CA ARG A 134 5.34 9.26 -13.86
C ARG A 134 4.69 9.42 -12.48
N THR A 135 3.36 9.50 -12.40
CA THR A 135 2.61 9.56 -11.13
C THR A 135 2.90 8.35 -10.24
N VAL A 136 2.89 7.14 -10.81
CA VAL A 136 3.24 5.90 -10.08
C VAL A 136 4.64 5.99 -9.48
N MET A 137 5.61 6.45 -10.27
CA MET A 137 7.01 6.52 -9.85
C MET A 137 7.28 7.65 -8.85
N SER A 138 6.63 8.81 -9.02
CA SER A 138 6.67 9.92 -8.07
C SER A 138 6.14 9.50 -6.70
N LEU A 139 4.99 8.81 -6.64
CA LEU A 139 4.48 8.28 -5.37
C LEU A 139 5.33 7.13 -4.80
N ALA A 140 5.96 6.34 -5.66
CA ALA A 140 6.80 5.24 -5.20
C ALA A 140 8.14 5.73 -4.61
N ASN A 141 8.68 6.81 -5.17
CA ASN A 141 9.98 7.39 -4.85
C ASN A 141 9.82 8.90 -4.62
N ILE A 142 9.18 9.23 -3.50
CA ILE A 142 8.73 10.60 -3.18
C ILE A 142 9.86 11.63 -3.24
N HIS A 143 11.05 11.29 -2.74
CA HIS A 143 12.23 12.17 -2.71
C HIS A 143 12.79 12.52 -4.09
N THR A 144 12.46 11.73 -5.12
CA THR A 144 12.91 11.96 -6.50
C THR A 144 11.74 12.30 -7.42
N ALA A 145 10.57 12.65 -6.85
CA ALA A 145 9.34 12.86 -7.60
C ALA A 145 9.49 13.92 -8.70
N ASN A 146 10.23 15.00 -8.43
CA ASN A 146 10.51 16.09 -9.35
C ASN A 146 11.27 15.67 -10.62
N TYR A 147 12.14 14.66 -10.54
CA TYR A 147 12.92 14.17 -11.68
C TYR A 147 12.09 13.38 -12.70
N TYR A 148 10.87 12.97 -12.33
CA TYR A 148 9.99 12.22 -13.21
C TYR A 148 9.09 13.10 -14.08
N TRP A 149 9.15 14.43 -14.00
CA TRP A 149 8.28 15.30 -14.80
C TRP A 149 9.09 16.13 -15.81
N PRO A 150 8.55 16.40 -17.02
CA PRO A 150 9.25 17.23 -18.00
C PRO A 150 9.35 18.68 -17.50
N THR A 151 10.55 19.28 -17.53
CA THR A 151 10.80 20.63 -16.98
C THR A 151 11.10 21.70 -18.03
N GLU A 152 11.48 21.31 -19.26
CA GLU A 152 12.06 22.26 -20.24
C GLU A 152 11.02 23.17 -20.91
N ASP A 153 9.74 22.78 -20.91
CA ASP A 153 8.64 23.49 -21.59
C ASP A 153 7.40 23.72 -20.69
N SER A 154 7.53 23.47 -19.39
CA SER A 154 6.41 23.42 -18.44
C SER A 154 6.33 24.66 -17.56
N SER A 155 5.11 25.04 -17.16
CA SER A 155 4.90 26.03 -16.10
C SER A 155 5.42 25.49 -14.76
N GLU A 156 6.43 26.13 -14.18
CA GLU A 156 7.01 25.75 -12.88
C GLU A 156 5.93 25.60 -11.79
N ASN A 157 4.91 26.46 -11.81
CA ASN A 157 3.79 26.44 -10.86
C ASN A 157 2.89 25.20 -11.02
N GLU A 158 2.72 24.69 -12.25
CA GLU A 158 1.90 23.49 -12.48
C GLU A 158 2.58 22.23 -11.96
N ILE A 159 3.90 22.15 -12.11
CA ILE A 159 4.70 21.06 -11.53
C ILE A 159 4.73 21.16 -10.01
N GLU A 160 4.90 22.36 -9.45
CA GLU A 160 4.88 22.56 -7.99
C GLU A 160 3.55 22.07 -7.40
N GLN A 161 2.42 22.49 -7.95
CA GLN A 161 1.10 22.03 -7.51
C GLN A 161 0.91 20.51 -7.66
N LEU A 162 1.40 19.93 -8.75
CA LEU A 162 1.36 18.48 -8.96
C LEU A 162 2.18 17.74 -7.90
N LEU A 163 3.39 18.22 -7.59
CA LEU A 163 4.25 17.61 -6.56
C LEU A 163 3.64 17.75 -5.16
N GLU A 164 3.02 18.89 -4.84
CA GLU A 164 2.26 19.05 -3.58
C GLU A 164 1.13 18.03 -3.48
N ASN A 165 0.39 17.78 -4.56
CA ASN A 165 -0.65 16.75 -4.58
C ASN A 165 -0.05 15.36 -4.35
N ILE A 166 1.08 15.05 -4.98
CA ILE A 166 1.80 13.77 -4.81
C ILE A 166 2.21 13.57 -3.34
N ASP A 167 2.76 14.59 -2.68
CA ASP A 167 3.13 14.54 -1.27
C ASP A 167 1.91 14.28 -0.37
N LEU A 168 0.80 15.00 -0.60
CA LEU A 168 -0.43 14.80 0.16
C LEU A 168 -1.03 13.39 -0.02
N ILE A 169 -0.98 12.83 -1.24
CA ILE A 169 -1.40 11.45 -1.51
C ILE A 169 -0.48 10.46 -0.79
N HIS A 170 0.83 10.67 -0.88
CA HIS A 170 1.83 9.82 -0.23
C HIS A 170 1.60 9.76 1.29
N ASP A 171 1.47 10.93 1.93
CA ASP A 171 1.23 11.02 3.37
C ASP A 171 -0.08 10.35 3.76
N THR A 172 -1.16 10.59 3.01
CA THR A 172 -2.46 9.98 3.30
C THR A 172 -2.43 8.45 3.17
N LEU A 173 -1.65 7.90 2.24
CA LEU A 173 -1.59 6.46 2.01
C LEU A 173 -0.67 5.73 2.98
N PHE A 174 0.45 6.33 3.34
CA PHE A 174 1.57 5.64 4.00
C PHE A 174 1.87 6.11 5.42
N GLN A 175 1.27 7.22 5.86
CA GLN A 175 1.37 7.68 7.24
C GLN A 175 0.09 7.37 8.04
N PRO A 176 0.19 7.05 9.34
CA PRO A 176 1.43 6.82 10.10
C PRO A 176 2.12 5.51 9.69
N ASP A 177 3.34 5.27 10.19
CA ASP A 177 4.02 3.99 9.98
C ASP A 177 3.25 2.80 10.55
N LEU A 178 3.47 1.63 9.94
CA LEU A 178 2.85 0.39 10.37
C LEU A 178 3.36 -0.07 11.75
N SER A 179 2.52 0.06 12.77
CA SER A 179 2.78 -0.51 14.09
C SER A 179 2.65 -2.04 14.08
N LYS A 180 3.58 -2.76 14.74
CA LYS A 180 3.46 -4.22 14.97
C LYS A 180 3.88 -4.59 16.40
N PRO A 181 3.04 -5.30 17.18
CA PRO A 181 1.66 -5.67 16.87
C PRO A 181 0.75 -4.45 16.75
N ILE A 182 -0.39 -4.58 16.06
CA ILE A 182 -1.37 -3.49 15.92
C ILE A 182 -1.86 -3.12 17.32
N ASP A 183 -1.70 -1.86 17.72
CA ASP A 183 -2.12 -1.35 19.03
C ASP A 183 -2.95 -0.05 18.95
N THR A 184 -3.11 0.50 17.75
CA THR A 184 -3.97 1.64 17.45
C THR A 184 -4.84 1.38 16.23
N LEU A 185 -5.91 2.17 16.08
CA LEU A 185 -6.77 2.11 14.90
C LEU A 185 -6.20 2.87 13.71
N ASP A 186 -5.39 3.89 14.01
CA ASP A 186 -4.70 4.72 13.04
C ASP A 186 -3.48 3.98 12.50
N GLN A 187 -3.59 3.48 11.27
CA GLN A 187 -2.59 2.66 10.59
C GLN A 187 -2.51 3.16 9.15
N PRO A 188 -1.43 2.90 8.40
CA PRO A 188 -1.37 3.35 7.02
C PRO A 188 -2.48 2.68 6.19
N LEU A 189 -3.07 3.42 5.25
CA LEU A 189 -4.10 2.88 4.35
C LEU A 189 -3.53 1.77 3.45
N MET A 190 -2.26 1.89 3.07
CA MET A 190 -1.59 0.96 2.18
C MET A 190 -0.26 0.50 2.75
N VAL A 191 0.00 -0.80 2.66
CA VAL A 191 1.25 -1.44 3.09
C VAL A 191 1.77 -2.33 1.98
N PHE A 192 3.08 -2.26 1.72
CA PHE A 192 3.76 -3.07 0.71
C PHE A 192 4.51 -4.23 1.37
N PRO A 193 4.55 -5.42 0.74
CA PRO A 193 5.33 -6.55 1.25
C PRO A 193 6.85 -6.36 1.08
N SER A 194 7.27 -5.59 0.07
CA SER A 194 8.67 -5.23 -0.18
C SER A 194 8.75 -3.94 -0.99
N ARG A 195 9.90 -3.25 -0.94
CA ARG A 195 10.14 -1.99 -1.67
C ARG A 195 9.88 -2.12 -3.17
N ASN A 196 10.35 -3.20 -3.79
CA ASN A 196 10.20 -3.44 -5.24
C ASN A 196 8.73 -3.60 -5.70
N ARG A 197 7.80 -3.88 -4.77
CA ARG A 197 6.37 -4.02 -5.09
C ARG A 197 5.59 -2.71 -4.98
N ARG A 198 6.21 -1.64 -4.47
CA ARG A 198 5.55 -0.34 -4.24
C ARG A 198 4.94 0.25 -5.52
N PRO A 199 5.67 0.39 -6.65
CA PRO A 199 5.08 0.93 -7.88
C PRO A 199 3.87 0.14 -8.38
N TYR A 200 3.90 -1.20 -8.24
CA TYR A 200 2.80 -2.06 -8.65
C TYR A 200 1.51 -1.79 -7.86
N TYR A 201 1.62 -1.65 -6.54
CA TYR A 201 0.46 -1.43 -5.65
C TYR A 201 -0.12 -0.01 -5.81
N ILE A 202 0.75 0.97 -6.07
CA ILE A 202 0.35 2.34 -6.39
C ILE A 202 -0.39 2.38 -7.72
N ALA A 203 0.09 1.69 -8.75
CA ALA A 203 -0.60 1.62 -10.03
C ALA A 203 -1.99 0.97 -9.90
N GLU A 204 -2.10 -0.13 -9.15
CA GLU A 204 -3.41 -0.74 -8.85
C GLU A 204 -4.36 0.27 -8.19
N PHE A 205 -3.87 1.05 -7.22
CA PHE A 205 -4.64 2.12 -6.57
C PHE A 205 -5.04 3.24 -7.52
N LEU A 206 -4.10 3.76 -8.31
CA LEU A 206 -4.35 4.84 -9.26
C LEU A 206 -5.36 4.42 -10.34
N THR A 207 -5.33 3.16 -10.77
CA THR A 207 -6.37 2.61 -11.65
C THR A 207 -7.73 2.59 -10.96
N VAL A 208 -7.82 2.21 -9.69
CA VAL A 208 -9.11 2.23 -8.95
C VAL A 208 -9.68 3.63 -8.78
N VAL A 209 -8.85 4.63 -8.42
CA VAL A 209 -9.32 6.02 -8.24
C VAL A 209 -9.66 6.70 -9.57
N ALA A 210 -9.14 6.20 -10.69
CA ALA A 210 -9.56 6.61 -12.03
C ALA A 210 -10.95 6.05 -12.45
N GLY A 211 -11.60 5.28 -11.58
CA GLY A 211 -12.94 4.72 -11.82
C GLY A 211 -12.95 3.30 -12.35
N GLU A 212 -11.77 2.69 -12.51
CA GLU A 212 -11.62 1.30 -12.96
C GLU A 212 -11.53 0.32 -11.76
N ARG A 213 -11.29 -0.96 -12.02
CA ARG A 213 -11.28 -2.02 -11.00
C ARG A 213 -9.88 -2.35 -10.49
N GLY A 214 -8.86 -1.78 -11.12
CA GLY A 214 -7.44 -2.05 -10.86
C GLY A 214 -6.92 -3.29 -11.60
N LYS A 215 -7.64 -3.81 -12.60
CA LYS A 215 -7.23 -5.00 -13.35
C LYS A 215 -5.99 -4.70 -14.19
N LYS A 216 -5.17 -5.73 -14.44
CA LYS A 216 -3.93 -5.61 -15.23
C LYS A 216 -4.15 -4.99 -16.63
N SER A 217 -5.27 -5.29 -17.28
CA SER A 217 -5.63 -4.72 -18.59
C SER A 217 -5.92 -3.21 -18.49
N GLU A 218 -6.72 -2.81 -17.50
CA GLU A 218 -7.09 -1.40 -17.24
C GLU A 218 -5.83 -0.59 -16.89
N THR A 219 -4.99 -1.10 -15.98
CA THR A 219 -3.72 -0.46 -15.63
C THR A 219 -2.78 -0.34 -16.84
N ARG A 220 -2.76 -1.36 -17.72
CA ARG A 220 -1.92 -1.32 -18.93
C ARG A 220 -2.42 -0.25 -19.92
N GLU A 221 -3.73 -0.12 -20.08
CA GLU A 221 -4.33 0.90 -20.95
C GLU A 221 -3.93 2.31 -20.48
N MET A 222 -4.15 2.61 -19.19
CA MET A 222 -3.76 3.88 -18.59
C MET A 222 -2.26 4.17 -18.71
N MET A 223 -1.42 3.15 -18.58
CA MET A 223 0.03 3.32 -18.78
C MET A 223 0.40 3.77 -20.19
N THR A 224 -0.38 3.37 -21.20
CA THR A 224 -0.07 3.64 -22.60
C THR A 224 -0.68 4.93 -23.16
N GLU A 225 -1.68 5.49 -22.47
CA GLU A 225 -2.57 6.55 -22.98
C GLU A 225 -1.81 7.82 -23.38
N THR A 226 -1.00 8.37 -22.48
CA THR A 226 -0.35 9.69 -22.68
C THR A 226 1.13 9.62 -23.06
N ARG A 227 1.63 8.43 -23.41
CA ARG A 227 3.09 8.20 -23.52
C ARG A 227 3.78 8.93 -24.69
N TYR A 228 3.00 9.45 -25.65
CA TYR A 228 3.47 10.17 -26.83
C TYR A 228 2.93 11.60 -26.92
N GLU A 229 2.26 12.07 -25.87
CA GLU A 229 1.69 13.41 -25.81
C GLU A 229 2.75 14.47 -25.48
N THR A 230 2.37 15.74 -25.59
CA THR A 230 3.25 16.87 -25.25
C THR A 230 3.53 16.95 -23.74
N SER A 231 4.57 17.70 -23.35
CA SER A 231 4.93 17.90 -21.95
C SER A 231 3.77 18.50 -21.14
N GLU A 232 3.07 19.47 -21.72
CA GLU A 232 1.92 20.14 -21.13
C GLU A 232 0.74 19.18 -20.92
N GLU A 233 0.42 18.35 -21.92
CA GLU A 233 -0.65 17.34 -21.81
C GLU A 233 -0.32 16.25 -20.79
N ILE A 234 0.95 15.85 -20.69
CA ILE A 234 1.42 14.89 -19.68
C ILE A 234 1.24 15.47 -18.27
N ILE A 235 1.61 16.73 -18.05
CA ILE A 235 1.48 17.41 -16.74
C ILE A 235 0.01 17.55 -16.37
N GLU A 236 -0.84 18.04 -17.28
CA GLU A 236 -2.26 18.23 -17.02
C GLU A 236 -2.95 16.90 -16.71
N SER A 237 -2.64 15.84 -17.47
CA SER A 237 -3.15 14.49 -17.20
C SER A 237 -2.68 13.97 -15.82
N GLY A 238 -1.42 14.22 -15.47
CA GLY A 238 -0.87 13.86 -14.15
C GLY A 238 -1.57 14.59 -13.01
N LYS A 239 -1.85 15.88 -13.20
CA LYS A 239 -2.58 16.71 -12.25
C LYS A 239 -3.99 16.20 -12.06
N GLN A 240 -4.74 15.98 -13.14
CA GLN A 240 -6.10 15.43 -13.06
C GLN A 240 -6.13 14.08 -12.33
N LEU A 241 -5.16 13.20 -12.59
CA LEU A 241 -5.05 11.92 -11.89
C LEU A 241 -4.75 12.10 -10.39
N SER A 242 -3.86 13.01 -10.04
CA SER A 242 -3.54 13.34 -8.64
C SER A 242 -4.73 13.94 -7.89
N GLU A 243 -5.50 14.83 -8.54
CA GLU A 243 -6.71 15.43 -7.99
C GLU A 243 -7.80 14.38 -7.76
N ASN A 244 -7.99 13.46 -8.72
CA ASN A 244 -8.92 12.33 -8.55
C ASN A 244 -8.51 11.43 -7.37
N ALA A 245 -7.22 11.18 -7.20
CA ALA A 245 -6.70 10.39 -6.08
C ALA A 245 -6.96 11.09 -4.73
N LEU A 246 -6.69 12.40 -4.64
CA LEU A 246 -6.99 13.20 -3.46
C LEU A 246 -8.49 13.26 -3.16
N GLU A 247 -9.33 13.44 -4.17
CA GLU A 247 -10.79 13.44 -4.01
C GLU A 247 -11.26 12.09 -3.44
N ALA A 248 -10.81 10.98 -4.04
CA ALA A 248 -11.15 9.64 -3.59
C ALA A 248 -10.71 9.38 -2.14
N LEU A 249 -9.47 9.75 -1.78
CA LEU A 249 -8.95 9.62 -0.42
C LEU A 249 -9.69 10.52 0.58
N SER A 250 -10.09 11.73 0.17
CA SER A 250 -10.82 12.68 1.03
C SER A 250 -12.18 12.16 1.50
N HIS A 251 -12.75 11.16 0.81
CA HIS A 251 -13.99 10.53 1.22
C HIS A 251 -13.82 9.56 2.40
N ILE A 252 -12.64 8.93 2.53
CA ILE A 252 -12.40 7.87 3.52
C ILE A 252 -11.49 8.33 4.66
N ALA A 253 -10.62 9.31 4.43
CA ALA A 253 -9.62 9.78 5.38
C ALA A 253 -9.58 11.32 5.47
N GLY A 254 -8.99 11.84 6.54
CA GLY A 254 -8.84 13.27 6.79
C GLY A 254 -9.99 13.91 7.58
N SER A 255 -9.86 15.22 7.84
CA SER A 255 -10.72 16.00 8.75
C SER A 255 -11.76 16.88 8.04
N THR A 256 -11.83 16.82 6.70
CA THR A 256 -12.76 17.61 5.89
C THR A 256 -14.20 17.16 6.11
N SER A 257 -15.17 18.03 5.85
CA SER A 257 -16.60 17.68 5.92
C SER A 257 -17.01 16.56 4.96
N ASN A 258 -16.17 16.26 3.97
CA ASN A 258 -16.36 15.15 3.04
C ASN A 258 -15.84 13.81 3.58
N SER A 259 -15.05 13.78 4.65
CA SER A 259 -14.44 12.54 5.14
C SER A 259 -15.37 11.73 6.04
N LEU A 260 -15.51 10.44 5.71
CA LEU A 260 -16.10 9.44 6.60
C LEU A 260 -15.20 9.11 7.80
N ALA A 261 -13.91 9.47 7.76
CA ALA A 261 -12.93 9.17 8.81
C ALA A 261 -12.97 7.69 9.21
N LEU A 262 -12.70 6.82 8.23
CA LEU A 262 -12.71 5.36 8.41
C LEU A 262 -11.41 4.94 9.12
N PRO A 263 -11.47 4.30 10.31
CA PRO A 263 -10.26 3.86 11.00
C PRO A 263 -9.57 2.75 10.20
N PRO A 264 -8.32 2.92 9.75
CA PRO A 264 -7.69 1.98 8.81
C PRO A 264 -7.62 0.55 9.34
N ALA A 265 -7.21 0.33 10.59
CA ALA A 265 -7.15 -1.01 11.18
C ALA A 265 -8.53 -1.71 11.20
N LEU A 266 -9.62 -0.96 11.31
CA LEU A 266 -10.98 -1.49 11.26
C LEU A 266 -11.34 -1.92 9.85
N TYR A 267 -11.13 -1.07 8.85
CA TYR A 267 -11.68 -1.27 7.51
C TYR A 267 -10.76 -2.02 6.56
N PHE A 268 -9.44 -1.87 6.68
CA PHE A 268 -8.49 -2.27 5.64
C PHE A 268 -7.49 -3.33 6.10
N TYR A 269 -7.61 -3.85 7.32
CA TYR A 269 -6.74 -4.89 7.88
C TYR A 269 -7.54 -6.14 8.23
N ASN A 270 -6.94 -7.32 8.16
CA ASN A 270 -7.59 -8.55 8.62
C ASN A 270 -7.55 -8.69 10.16
N HIS A 271 -8.13 -9.76 10.69
CA HIS A 271 -8.12 -10.06 12.13
C HIS A 271 -6.71 -10.20 12.73
N SER A 272 -5.70 -10.60 11.94
CA SER A 272 -4.31 -10.74 12.40
C SER A 272 -3.48 -9.44 12.30
N GLY A 273 -4.09 -8.32 11.90
CA GLY A 273 -3.39 -7.05 11.72
C GLY A 273 -2.57 -6.95 10.44
N ARG A 274 -2.91 -7.70 9.39
CA ARG A 274 -2.31 -7.57 8.06
C ARG A 274 -3.19 -6.72 7.16
N ALA A 275 -2.63 -5.73 6.48
CA ALA A 275 -3.34 -4.93 5.48
C ALA A 275 -3.88 -5.81 4.34
N VAL A 276 -5.14 -5.56 3.94
CA VAL A 276 -5.87 -6.27 2.90
C VAL A 276 -6.32 -5.26 1.85
N ARG A 277 -5.52 -5.14 0.79
CA ARG A 277 -5.71 -4.14 -0.26
C ARG A 277 -7.07 -4.16 -0.93
N SER A 278 -7.65 -5.35 -1.12
CA SER A 278 -8.96 -5.47 -1.75
C SER A 278 -10.07 -4.80 -0.93
N LEU A 279 -9.93 -4.69 0.40
CA LEU A 279 -10.87 -3.94 1.23
C LEU A 279 -10.80 -2.44 0.94
N LEU A 280 -9.58 -1.90 0.79
CA LEU A 280 -9.38 -0.49 0.40
C LEU A 280 -9.93 -0.25 -1.01
N TYR A 281 -9.51 -1.06 -1.98
CA TYR A 281 -9.93 -0.91 -3.38
C TYR A 281 -11.43 -1.08 -3.54
N GLY A 282 -12.02 -2.11 -2.91
CA GLY A 282 -13.46 -2.35 -2.94
C GLY A 282 -14.26 -1.23 -2.28
N MET A 283 -13.75 -0.64 -1.18
CA MET A 283 -14.39 0.50 -0.53
C MET A 283 -14.34 1.74 -1.43
N LEU A 284 -13.16 2.07 -1.99
CA LEU A 284 -13.02 3.21 -2.89
C LEU A 284 -13.90 3.04 -4.13
N TYR A 285 -13.80 1.90 -4.81
CA TYR A 285 -14.61 1.58 -5.99
C TYR A 285 -16.11 1.65 -5.68
N TRP A 286 -16.56 1.01 -4.59
CA TRP A 286 -17.96 1.08 -4.17
C TRP A 286 -18.40 2.49 -3.81
N LEU A 287 -17.54 3.31 -3.22
CA LEU A 287 -17.93 4.64 -2.76
C LEU A 287 -17.99 5.64 -3.91
N THR A 288 -17.01 5.62 -4.81
CA THR A 288 -16.82 6.63 -5.87
C THR A 288 -17.45 6.24 -7.20
N SER A 289 -17.91 4.99 -7.39
CA SER A 289 -18.59 4.57 -8.63
C SER A 289 -19.85 5.40 -8.92
N GLY A 290 -19.94 5.97 -10.12
CA GLY A 290 -21.06 6.80 -10.55
C GLY A 290 -20.70 8.28 -10.50
N GLY A 291 -21.67 9.14 -10.16
CA GLY A 291 -21.42 10.58 -10.01
C GLY A 291 -21.28 11.01 -8.55
N SER A 292 -20.87 12.26 -8.32
CA SER A 292 -20.78 12.87 -6.98
C SER A 292 -22.09 12.79 -6.17
N LYS A 293 -23.25 12.79 -6.84
CA LYS A 293 -24.57 12.57 -6.22
C LYS A 293 -24.72 11.16 -5.67
N ASP A 294 -24.25 10.15 -6.40
CA ASP A 294 -24.30 8.75 -5.98
C ASP A 294 -23.35 8.52 -4.80
N THR A 295 -22.14 9.06 -4.88
CA THR A 295 -21.17 9.06 -3.79
C THR A 295 -21.76 9.67 -2.52
N LEU A 296 -22.37 10.87 -2.62
CA LEU A 296 -23.00 11.52 -1.48
C LEU A 296 -24.17 10.69 -0.91
N ALA A 297 -25.00 10.12 -1.77
CA ALA A 297 -26.10 9.26 -1.35
C ALA A 297 -25.59 8.01 -0.62
N ARG A 298 -24.62 7.27 -1.18
CA ARG A 298 -24.00 6.12 -0.52
C ARG A 298 -23.41 6.49 0.84
N LYS A 299 -22.69 7.62 0.94
CA LYS A 299 -22.13 8.10 2.22
C LYS A 299 -23.20 8.39 3.27
N ARG A 300 -24.33 9.01 2.88
CA ARG A 300 -25.46 9.27 3.79
C ARG A 300 -26.08 7.97 4.28
N VAL A 301 -26.38 7.05 3.36
CA VAL A 301 -26.96 5.74 3.70
C VAL A 301 -26.00 4.94 4.58
N PHE A 302 -24.73 4.85 4.19
CA PHE A 302 -23.69 4.21 4.97
C PHE A 302 -23.60 4.79 6.38
N SER A 303 -23.56 6.12 6.51
CA SER A 303 -23.48 6.78 7.81
C SER A 303 -24.72 6.54 8.67
N ALA A 304 -25.91 6.41 8.07
CA ALA A 304 -27.12 6.03 8.80
C ALA A 304 -27.05 4.61 9.36
N PHE A 305 -26.35 3.69 8.70
CA PHE A 305 -26.28 2.28 9.08
C PHE A 305 -24.86 1.82 9.50
N ARG A 306 -23.95 2.77 9.76
CA ARG A 306 -22.52 2.48 10.01
C ARG A 306 -22.30 1.64 11.26
N GLY A 307 -23.00 1.92 12.36
CA GLY A 307 -22.88 1.15 13.60
C GLY A 307 -23.16 -0.36 13.40
N PRO A 308 -24.37 -0.73 12.94
CA PRO A 308 -24.68 -2.13 12.63
C PRO A 308 -23.76 -2.75 11.57
N PHE A 309 -23.34 -1.97 10.56
CA PHE A 309 -22.41 -2.44 9.54
C PHE A 309 -21.05 -2.80 10.14
N GLU A 310 -20.45 -1.93 10.95
CA GLU A 310 -19.15 -2.20 11.57
C GLU A 310 -19.22 -3.38 12.54
N GLU A 311 -20.31 -3.52 13.30
CA GLU A 311 -20.53 -4.67 14.18
C GLU A 311 -20.56 -5.98 13.38
N LEU A 312 -21.36 -6.02 12.30
CA LEU A 312 -21.40 -7.16 11.39
C LEU A 312 -20.02 -7.45 10.78
N PHE A 313 -19.33 -6.41 10.32
CA PHE A 313 -18.05 -6.52 9.62
C PHE A 313 -16.95 -7.04 10.54
N VAL A 314 -16.88 -6.57 11.79
CA VAL A 314 -15.90 -7.03 12.78
C VAL A 314 -16.17 -8.47 13.18
N ASN A 315 -17.42 -8.81 13.49
CA ASN A 315 -17.80 -10.15 13.94
C ASN A 315 -17.53 -11.23 12.90
N ASN A 316 -17.58 -10.88 11.61
CA ASN A 316 -17.36 -11.80 10.50
C ASN A 316 -16.06 -11.54 9.73
N LYS A 317 -15.15 -10.69 10.26
CA LYS A 317 -14.00 -10.17 9.52
C LYS A 317 -13.08 -11.28 8.98
N ARG A 318 -12.89 -12.34 9.78
CA ARG A 318 -12.08 -13.50 9.43
C ARG A 318 -12.62 -14.18 8.17
N ASP A 319 -13.91 -14.50 8.20
CA ASP A 319 -14.61 -15.24 7.15
C ASP A 319 -14.74 -14.41 5.89
N VAL A 320 -15.02 -13.11 6.02
CA VAL A 320 -15.14 -12.18 4.89
C VAL A 320 -13.83 -12.08 4.12
N VAL A 321 -12.73 -11.82 4.81
CA VAL A 321 -11.41 -11.68 4.17
C VAL A 321 -10.98 -13.00 3.52
N SER A 322 -11.14 -14.14 4.21
CA SER A 322 -10.77 -15.44 3.65
C SER A 322 -11.64 -15.83 2.45
N SER A 323 -12.95 -15.56 2.52
CA SER A 323 -13.89 -15.93 1.46
C SER A 323 -13.79 -15.04 0.23
N LEU A 324 -13.42 -13.77 0.40
CA LEU A 324 -13.15 -12.85 -0.72
C LEU A 324 -11.84 -13.17 -1.44
N ALA A 325 -10.79 -13.57 -0.72
CA ALA A 325 -9.47 -13.82 -1.31
C ALA A 325 -9.29 -15.21 -1.98
N ASP A 326 -10.15 -16.19 -1.64
CA ASP A 326 -10.02 -17.56 -2.14
C ASP A 326 -10.28 -17.68 -3.65
N LYS A 327 -9.67 -18.69 -4.32
CA LYS A 327 -9.74 -19.11 -5.74
C LYS A 327 -9.60 -18.04 -6.85
N ARG A 328 -10.00 -16.78 -6.62
CA ARG A 328 -9.99 -15.63 -7.53
C ARG A 328 -8.73 -14.76 -7.36
N GLY A 329 -8.01 -14.93 -6.26
CA GLY A 329 -6.78 -14.21 -5.94
C GLY A 329 -7.01 -13.02 -5.02
N SER A 330 -5.98 -12.18 -4.84
CA SER A 330 -6.01 -11.02 -3.95
C SER A 330 -5.85 -9.70 -4.72
N GLY A 331 -6.07 -8.58 -4.01
CA GLY A 331 -5.88 -7.23 -4.58
C GLY A 331 -6.99 -6.88 -5.58
N PRO A 332 -6.67 -6.31 -6.75
CA PRO A 332 -7.68 -5.79 -7.68
C PRO A 332 -8.61 -6.81 -8.29
N ARG A 333 -8.17 -8.08 -8.37
CA ARG A 333 -8.96 -9.18 -8.94
C ARG A 333 -10.29 -9.37 -8.23
N VAL A 334 -10.37 -8.94 -6.97
CA VAL A 334 -11.56 -9.08 -6.12
C VAL A 334 -12.14 -7.73 -5.69
N THR A 335 -11.72 -6.62 -6.32
CA THR A 335 -12.24 -5.26 -6.05
C THR A 335 -13.76 -5.23 -6.18
N GLU A 336 -14.28 -5.75 -7.28
CA GLU A 336 -15.71 -5.73 -7.60
C GLU A 336 -16.54 -6.57 -6.62
N GLN A 337 -16.07 -7.77 -6.26
CA GLN A 337 -16.73 -8.63 -5.28
C GLN A 337 -16.68 -8.02 -3.88
N THR A 338 -15.60 -7.32 -3.55
CA THR A 338 -15.48 -6.61 -2.28
C THR A 338 -16.41 -5.40 -2.25
N ALA A 339 -16.57 -4.68 -3.36
CA ALA A 339 -17.58 -3.63 -3.52
C ALA A 339 -19.02 -4.19 -3.43
N ASP A 340 -19.29 -5.35 -4.04
CA ASP A 340 -20.58 -6.05 -3.97
C ASP A 340 -20.89 -6.47 -2.53
N TYR A 341 -19.86 -6.89 -1.78
CA TYR A 341 -19.99 -7.15 -0.36
C TYR A 341 -20.42 -5.89 0.41
N PHE A 342 -19.76 -4.74 0.25
CA PHE A 342 -20.18 -3.51 0.92
C PHE A 342 -21.62 -3.11 0.57
N GLN A 343 -21.97 -3.15 -0.73
CA GLN A 343 -23.32 -2.86 -1.21
C GLN A 343 -24.37 -3.80 -0.60
N SER A 344 -24.13 -5.12 -0.68
CA SER A 344 -25.08 -6.14 -0.25
C SER A 344 -25.29 -6.12 1.26
N MET A 345 -24.22 -5.92 2.03
CA MET A 345 -24.33 -5.85 3.50
C MET A 345 -25.12 -4.64 3.95
N ILE A 346 -24.88 -3.47 3.36
CA ILE A 346 -25.68 -2.28 3.67
C ILE A 346 -27.14 -2.47 3.25
N GLY A 347 -27.39 -3.08 2.08
CA GLY A 347 -28.73 -3.45 1.63
C GLY A 347 -29.50 -4.31 2.64
N LEU A 348 -28.88 -5.41 3.11
CA LEU A 348 -29.48 -6.29 4.13
C LEU A 348 -29.74 -5.56 5.45
N ILE A 349 -28.85 -4.66 5.86
CA ILE A 349 -29.01 -3.88 7.09
C ILE A 349 -30.19 -2.90 6.95
N ILE A 350 -30.40 -2.30 5.78
CA ILE A 350 -31.57 -1.45 5.49
C ILE A 350 -32.85 -2.27 5.57
N GLU A 351 -32.90 -3.43 4.90
CA GLU A 351 -34.07 -4.31 4.87
C GLU A 351 -34.46 -4.81 6.26
N SER A 352 -33.47 -5.08 7.12
CA SER A 352 -33.67 -5.45 8.52
C SER A 352 -33.88 -4.28 9.47
N SER A 353 -33.96 -3.04 8.95
CA SER A 353 -34.07 -1.81 9.75
C SER A 353 -32.99 -1.69 10.83
N GLY A 354 -31.78 -2.15 10.53
CA GLY A 354 -30.64 -2.15 11.46
C GLY A 354 -30.56 -3.35 12.40
N ASN A 355 -31.52 -4.28 12.39
CA ASN A 355 -31.52 -5.43 13.29
C ASN A 355 -30.73 -6.63 12.73
N ILE A 356 -29.44 -6.65 13.02
CA ILE A 356 -28.50 -7.70 12.59
C ILE A 356 -28.53 -8.97 13.45
N ASN A 357 -29.27 -8.96 14.58
CA ASN A 357 -29.26 -10.05 15.57
C ASN A 357 -30.38 -11.10 15.36
N SER A 358 -31.13 -11.00 14.27
CA SER A 358 -32.23 -11.93 13.98
C SER A 358 -31.74 -13.17 13.22
N GLU A 359 -32.37 -14.32 13.46
CA GLU A 359 -32.09 -15.56 12.72
C GLU A 359 -32.37 -15.40 11.21
N ASN A 360 -33.39 -14.60 10.85
CA ASN A 360 -33.67 -14.28 9.46
C ASN A 360 -32.51 -13.53 8.80
N PHE A 361 -31.94 -12.54 9.51
CA PHE A 361 -30.80 -11.78 9.03
C PHE A 361 -29.58 -12.68 8.84
N ASP A 362 -29.26 -13.55 9.80
CA ASP A 362 -28.13 -14.48 9.69
C ASP A 362 -28.26 -15.42 8.47
N ASN A 363 -29.46 -15.92 8.20
CA ASN A 363 -29.73 -16.74 7.02
C ASN A 363 -29.54 -15.95 5.70
N GLN A 364 -30.05 -14.72 5.63
CA GLN A 364 -29.87 -13.84 4.47
C GLN A 364 -28.41 -13.46 4.26
N TYR A 365 -27.69 -13.11 5.34
CA TYR A 365 -26.27 -12.82 5.35
C TYR A 365 -25.47 -13.99 4.76
N LYS A 366 -25.69 -15.21 5.27
CA LYS A 366 -25.03 -16.43 4.77
C LYS A 366 -25.33 -16.69 3.29
N ALA A 367 -26.55 -16.40 2.84
CA ALA A 367 -26.93 -16.55 1.44
C ALA A 367 -26.22 -15.54 0.53
N GLU A 368 -26.15 -14.27 0.93
CA GLU A 368 -25.47 -13.21 0.18
C GLU A 368 -23.96 -13.42 0.14
N VAL A 369 -23.33 -13.74 1.28
CA VAL A 369 -21.89 -14.09 1.30
C VAL A 369 -21.61 -15.26 0.37
N LYS A 370 -22.47 -16.28 0.33
CA LYS A 370 -22.34 -17.39 -0.61
C LYS A 370 -22.53 -16.97 -2.05
N ARG A 371 -23.44 -16.04 -2.36
CA ARG A 371 -23.63 -15.50 -3.71
C ARG A 371 -22.36 -14.80 -4.19
N ILE A 372 -21.77 -13.96 -3.34
CA ILE A 372 -20.58 -13.15 -3.67
C ILE A 372 -19.33 -14.05 -3.76
N THR A 373 -19.08 -14.84 -2.73
CA THR A 373 -17.82 -15.57 -2.56
C THR A 373 -17.85 -16.97 -3.16
N GLY A 374 -19.03 -17.55 -3.38
CA GLY A 374 -19.21 -18.95 -3.77
C GLY A 374 -19.14 -19.94 -2.59
N ARG A 375 -18.92 -19.47 -1.35
CA ARG A 375 -18.84 -20.30 -0.14
C ARG A 375 -19.75 -19.78 0.96
N LYS A 376 -20.23 -20.70 1.80
CA LYS A 376 -20.85 -20.27 3.06
C LYS A 376 -19.74 -19.75 3.98
N PRO A 377 -19.97 -18.67 4.74
CA PRO A 377 -19.06 -18.31 5.81
C PRO A 377 -19.02 -19.47 6.80
N GLU A 378 -17.81 -19.96 7.08
CA GLU A 378 -17.54 -20.94 8.13
C GLU A 378 -16.83 -20.22 9.25
N SER A 379 -17.33 -20.35 10.49
CA SER A 379 -16.63 -19.84 11.66
C SER A 379 -15.30 -20.58 11.81
N VAL A 380 -14.23 -20.02 11.26
CA VAL A 380 -12.89 -20.60 11.38
C VAL A 380 -12.38 -20.29 12.78
N GLU A 381 -12.56 -21.21 13.73
CA GLU A 381 -11.84 -21.10 14.98
C GLU A 381 -10.33 -21.28 14.71
N PRO A 382 -9.47 -20.40 15.25
CA PRO A 382 -8.04 -20.59 15.15
C PRO A 382 -7.67 -21.94 15.77
N SER A 383 -6.91 -22.77 15.04
CA SER A 383 -6.30 -23.94 15.66
C SER A 383 -5.41 -23.47 16.83
N PRO A 384 -5.57 -24.02 18.04
CA PRO A 384 -4.75 -23.62 19.17
C PRO A 384 -3.28 -23.96 18.85
N VAL A 385 -2.46 -22.93 18.70
CA VAL A 385 -1.01 -23.08 18.57
C VAL A 385 -0.44 -23.08 19.99
N GLU A 386 0.02 -24.23 20.46
CA GLU A 386 0.73 -24.35 21.74
C GLU A 386 2.15 -23.77 21.59
N SER A 387 2.30 -22.46 21.78
CA SER A 387 3.61 -21.81 21.95
C SER A 387 3.74 -21.23 23.35
N ARG A 388 4.98 -21.16 23.86
CA ARG A 388 5.27 -20.52 25.16
C ARG A 388 5.14 -18.99 25.11
N SER A 389 5.05 -18.39 23.93
CA SER A 389 5.01 -16.94 23.71
C SER A 389 3.99 -16.57 22.63
N PHE A 390 3.22 -15.50 22.86
CA PHE A 390 2.31 -14.95 21.86
C PHE A 390 3.04 -14.34 20.68
N THR A 391 2.65 -14.72 19.46
CA THR A 391 3.14 -14.13 18.20
C THR A 391 2.58 -12.71 18.01
N ASN A 392 3.22 -11.91 17.15
CA ASN A 392 2.69 -10.58 16.79
C ASN A 392 1.27 -10.67 16.21
N ALA A 393 0.96 -11.71 15.42
CA ALA A 393 -0.38 -11.92 14.88
C ALA A 393 -1.42 -12.16 15.98
N GLN A 394 -1.10 -12.99 16.99
CA GLN A 394 -1.99 -13.25 18.13
C GLN A 394 -2.18 -11.98 18.99
N ARG A 395 -1.13 -11.19 19.19
CA ARG A 395 -1.21 -9.90 19.91
C ARG A 395 -2.05 -8.90 19.14
N SER A 396 -1.83 -8.73 17.84
CA SER A 396 -2.63 -7.87 16.97
C SER A 396 -4.11 -8.28 16.99
N GLU A 397 -4.42 -9.57 16.88
CA GLU A 397 -5.81 -10.06 16.93
C GLU A 397 -6.48 -9.69 18.24
N ARG A 398 -5.80 -9.92 19.37
CA ARG A 398 -6.35 -9.56 20.68
C ARG A 398 -6.51 -8.04 20.85
N ASN A 399 -5.51 -7.26 20.44
CA ASN A 399 -5.54 -5.80 20.52
C ASN A 399 -6.67 -5.23 19.66
N MET A 400 -6.86 -5.71 18.43
CA MET A 400 -7.93 -5.26 17.55
C MET A 400 -9.31 -5.53 18.15
N MET A 401 -9.55 -6.73 18.72
CA MET A 401 -10.80 -7.03 19.42
C MET A 401 -11.07 -6.06 20.59
N GLU A 402 -10.05 -5.75 21.38
CA GLU A 402 -10.15 -4.81 22.49
C GLU A 402 -10.40 -3.38 22.00
N LEU A 403 -9.70 -2.95 20.95
CA LEU A 403 -9.88 -1.65 20.31
C LEU A 403 -11.31 -1.48 19.79
N PHE A 404 -11.92 -2.50 19.18
CA PHE A 404 -13.29 -2.36 18.68
C PHE A 404 -14.36 -2.35 19.76
N SER A 405 -14.19 -3.14 20.83
CA SER A 405 -15.17 -3.26 21.91
C SER A 405 -15.14 -2.11 22.91
N SER A 406 -13.96 -1.52 23.16
CA SER A 406 -13.76 -0.46 24.17
C SER A 406 -13.91 0.97 23.64
N ARG A 407 -13.86 1.17 22.31
CA ARG A 407 -13.84 2.51 21.71
C ARG A 407 -15.19 3.22 21.78
N LYS A 408 -15.11 4.55 21.87
CA LYS A 408 -16.28 5.43 21.79
C LYS A 408 -16.93 5.32 20.42
N LYS A 409 -18.26 5.40 20.40
CA LYS A 409 -19.05 5.43 19.17
C LYS A 409 -19.48 6.86 18.88
N CYS A 410 -19.58 7.21 17.61
CA CYS A 410 -20.12 8.50 17.18
C CYS A 410 -21.63 8.56 17.49
N GLY A 411 -22.07 9.63 18.16
CA GLY A 411 -23.47 9.82 18.53
C GLY A 411 -24.45 10.04 17.37
N VAL A 412 -23.95 10.22 16.14
CA VAL A 412 -24.77 10.38 14.92
C VAL A 412 -24.85 9.06 14.16
N CYS A 413 -23.73 8.46 13.74
CA CYS A 413 -23.75 7.24 12.92
C CYS A 413 -23.69 5.93 13.70
N GLY A 414 -23.26 5.96 14.97
CA GLY A 414 -23.05 4.76 15.79
C GLY A 414 -21.77 3.98 15.47
N GLY A 415 -20.95 4.44 14.52
CA GLY A 415 -19.66 3.83 14.18
C GLY A 415 -18.55 4.15 15.18
N VAL A 416 -17.48 3.35 15.20
CA VAL A 416 -16.25 3.53 15.98
C VAL A 416 -15.66 4.89 15.67
N LEU A 417 -15.37 5.63 16.73
CA LEU A 417 -14.75 6.94 16.67
C LEU A 417 -13.34 6.85 17.26
N ASP A 418 -12.33 7.19 16.47
CA ASP A 418 -10.97 7.35 16.95
C ASP A 418 -10.73 8.79 17.40
N LEU A 419 -10.58 8.99 18.71
CA LEU A 419 -10.38 10.33 19.29
C LEU A 419 -8.99 10.91 19.02
N GLN A 420 -8.03 10.09 18.59
CA GLN A 420 -6.72 10.56 18.14
C GLN A 420 -6.72 10.95 16.65
N GLY A 421 -7.74 10.48 15.92
CA GLY A 421 -7.90 10.75 14.50
C GLY A 421 -8.78 11.99 14.20
N PRO A 422 -9.25 12.12 12.96
CA PRO A 422 -10.08 13.24 12.54
C PRO A 422 -11.47 13.20 13.20
N VAL A 423 -11.68 14.10 14.16
CA VAL A 423 -12.93 14.27 14.91
C VAL A 423 -13.37 15.73 14.88
N GLN A 424 -14.68 15.94 14.84
CA GLN A 424 -15.30 17.24 15.04
C GLN A 424 -16.19 17.23 16.28
N HIS A 425 -16.55 18.41 16.78
CA HIS A 425 -17.43 18.56 17.93
C HIS A 425 -18.78 19.12 17.50
N ASP A 426 -19.85 18.39 17.86
CA ASP A 426 -21.24 18.73 17.59
C ASP A 426 -21.98 18.97 18.91
N HIS A 427 -23.08 19.71 18.86
CA HIS A 427 -23.99 19.87 19.98
C HIS A 427 -24.97 18.69 20.05
N ILE A 428 -25.18 18.05 21.20
CA ILE A 428 -26.19 16.98 21.37
C ILE A 428 -27.58 17.51 21.01
N LYS A 429 -27.98 18.62 21.64
CA LYS A 429 -29.11 19.46 21.26
C LYS A 429 -28.61 20.59 20.37
N LYS A 430 -29.13 20.70 19.15
CA LYS A 430 -28.64 21.67 18.16
C LYS A 430 -28.76 23.10 18.69
N HIS A 431 -27.79 23.95 18.36
CA HIS A 431 -27.83 25.37 18.70
C HIS A 431 -29.09 26.06 18.11
N SER A 432 -29.51 25.69 16.90
CA SER A 432 -30.74 26.17 16.25
C SER A 432 -32.02 25.79 17.01
N GLU A 433 -31.99 24.75 17.82
CA GLU A 433 -33.09 24.29 18.68
C GLU A 433 -32.97 24.82 20.12
N GLY A 434 -32.07 25.79 20.35
CA GLY A 434 -31.79 26.36 21.66
C GLY A 434 -30.96 25.44 22.55
N GLY A 435 -30.01 24.70 21.97
CA GLY A 435 -28.95 24.01 22.72
C GLY A 435 -27.84 24.97 23.12
N GLU A 436 -27.38 24.88 24.37
CA GLU A 436 -26.31 25.72 24.91
C GLU A 436 -24.92 25.22 24.49
N THR A 437 -23.93 26.10 24.40
CA THR A 437 -22.54 25.72 24.18
C THR A 437 -21.90 25.38 25.54
N SER A 438 -22.14 24.15 26.00
CA SER A 438 -21.57 23.60 27.24
C SER A 438 -20.91 22.25 26.98
N VAL A 439 -20.05 21.80 27.91
CA VAL A 439 -19.37 20.50 27.83
C VAL A 439 -20.40 19.36 27.85
N GLU A 440 -21.49 19.52 28.60
CA GLU A 440 -22.58 18.54 28.71
C GLU A 440 -23.38 18.42 27.41
N ASN A 441 -23.47 19.50 26.63
CA ASN A 441 -24.12 19.49 25.32
C ASN A 441 -23.13 19.21 24.19
N GLN A 442 -21.85 18.92 24.46
CA GLN A 442 -20.86 18.63 23.42
C GLN A 442 -20.73 17.12 23.22
N ARG A 443 -20.56 16.69 21.97
CA ARG A 443 -20.19 15.32 21.63
C ARG A 443 -19.18 15.27 20.48
N PRO A 444 -18.21 14.34 20.53
CA PRO A 444 -17.32 14.09 19.40
C PRO A 444 -18.05 13.28 18.32
N VAL A 445 -17.87 13.67 17.06
CA VAL A 445 -18.51 13.05 15.88
C VAL A 445 -17.54 13.01 14.69
N HIS A 446 -17.80 12.13 13.73
CA HIS A 446 -17.05 12.13 12.47
C HIS A 446 -17.33 13.40 11.66
N PRO A 447 -16.36 13.90 10.87
CA PRO A 447 -16.52 15.12 10.06
C PRO A 447 -17.77 15.10 9.16
N PHE A 448 -17.96 14.04 8.37
CA PHE A 448 -19.14 13.91 7.52
C PHE A 448 -20.45 13.82 8.32
N CYS A 449 -20.42 13.15 9.48
CA CYS A 449 -21.59 13.02 10.34
C CYS A 449 -22.04 14.36 10.94
N ASN A 450 -21.08 15.23 11.28
CA ASN A 450 -21.39 16.58 11.74
C ASN A 450 -22.10 17.38 10.63
N HIS A 451 -21.54 17.33 9.42
CA HIS A 451 -22.02 18.12 8.29
C HIS A 451 -23.35 17.62 7.71
N GLN A 452 -23.63 16.32 7.77
CA GLN A 452 -24.82 15.68 7.18
C GLN A 452 -25.79 15.13 8.23
N ARG A 453 -25.71 15.65 9.47
CA ARG A 453 -26.48 15.16 10.62
C ARG A 453 -27.97 15.00 10.32
N ASP A 454 -28.59 16.05 9.81
CA ASP A 454 -30.04 16.08 9.57
C ASP A 454 -30.47 14.98 8.60
N GLN A 455 -29.74 14.83 7.49
CA GLN A 455 -30.04 13.81 6.48
C GLN A 455 -29.80 12.40 7.02
N ILE A 456 -28.77 12.21 7.86
CA ILE A 456 -28.49 10.92 8.49
C ILE A 456 -29.60 10.56 9.51
N GLU A 457 -30.00 11.50 10.36
CA GLU A 457 -31.06 11.31 11.36
C GLU A 457 -32.44 11.09 10.69
N GLU A 458 -32.71 11.76 9.58
CA GLU A 458 -33.92 11.56 8.77
C GLU A 458 -33.96 10.15 8.17
N ILE A 459 -32.87 9.69 7.57
CA ILE A 459 -32.78 8.33 7.00
C ILE A 459 -33.01 7.26 8.09
N LYS A 460 -32.45 7.47 9.28
CA LYS A 460 -32.64 6.57 10.43
C LYS A 460 -34.10 6.49 10.88
N SER A 461 -34.83 7.60 10.78
CA SER A 461 -36.21 7.70 11.25
C SER A 461 -37.22 7.22 10.21
N ASN A 462 -36.94 7.46 8.93
CA ASN A 462 -37.83 7.16 7.80
C ASN A 462 -37.22 6.08 6.90
N HIS A 463 -37.23 4.82 7.36
CA HIS A 463 -36.72 3.63 6.66
C HIS A 463 -37.21 3.47 5.20
N SER A 464 -38.23 4.20 4.75
CA SER A 464 -38.80 4.17 3.40
C SER A 464 -38.11 5.08 2.36
N LEU A 465 -37.16 5.95 2.74
CA LEU A 465 -36.54 6.94 1.85
C LEU A 465 -35.16 6.56 1.29
N THR A 466 -34.69 5.34 1.51
CA THR A 466 -33.29 4.96 1.23
C THR A 466 -33.13 4.12 -0.04
N SER A 467 -33.06 4.79 -1.20
CA SER A 467 -32.45 4.16 -2.37
C SER A 467 -30.93 4.18 -2.21
N LEU A 468 -30.32 3.04 -1.89
CA LEU A 468 -28.87 2.88 -1.99
C LEU A 468 -28.50 2.79 -3.49
N PRO A 469 -27.77 3.76 -4.06
CA PRO A 469 -27.42 3.71 -5.49
C PRO A 469 -26.64 2.45 -5.82
N SER A 470 -27.04 1.75 -6.88
CA SER A 470 -26.26 0.62 -7.41
C SER A 470 -24.89 1.13 -7.91
N PHE A 471 -23.88 0.27 -7.89
CA PHE A 471 -22.62 0.51 -8.58
C PHE A 471 -22.52 -0.44 -9.78
N ALA A 472 -21.60 -0.16 -10.71
CA ALA A 472 -21.45 -0.97 -11.91
C ALA A 472 -20.91 -2.37 -11.55
N LEU A 473 -21.79 -3.38 -11.65
CA LEU A 473 -21.41 -4.78 -11.64
C LEU A 473 -21.33 -5.25 -13.11
N ASP A 474 -20.13 -5.48 -13.63
CA ASP A 474 -20.02 -6.26 -14.86
C ASP A 474 -20.19 -7.73 -14.52
N SER A 475 -21.21 -8.35 -15.12
CA SER A 475 -21.30 -9.80 -15.22
C SER A 475 -20.25 -10.32 -16.22
N GLY A 476 -18.96 -10.16 -15.91
CA GLY A 476 -17.82 -10.57 -16.73
C GLY A 476 -17.27 -11.92 -16.30
N GLY A 477 -17.20 -12.87 -17.24
CA GLY A 477 -16.93 -14.29 -17.02
C GLY A 477 -15.63 -14.63 -16.29
N SER A 478 -15.55 -15.89 -15.85
CA SER A 478 -14.33 -16.47 -15.28
C SER A 478 -13.20 -16.41 -16.31
N GLU A 479 -12.38 -15.37 -16.26
CA GLU A 479 -11.09 -15.43 -16.93
C GLU A 479 -10.24 -16.47 -16.21
N SER A 480 -9.77 -17.43 -17.01
CA SER A 480 -9.01 -18.59 -16.58
C SER A 480 -7.81 -18.20 -15.74
N GLN A 481 -7.62 -18.96 -14.67
CA GLN A 481 -6.48 -18.92 -13.77
C GLN A 481 -5.16 -19.03 -14.56
N LEU A 482 -4.46 -17.91 -14.73
CA LEU A 482 -3.01 -17.92 -14.95
C LEU A 482 -2.36 -17.68 -13.59
N SER A 483 -1.89 -18.77 -13.00
CA SER A 483 -1.05 -18.78 -11.80
C SER A 483 0.22 -17.99 -12.09
N PHE A 484 0.35 -16.81 -11.49
CA PHE A 484 1.58 -16.03 -11.54
C PHE A 484 2.03 -15.55 -10.16
N PHE A 485 1.31 -15.92 -9.08
CA PHE A 485 1.56 -15.40 -7.73
C PHE A 485 1.54 -16.44 -6.61
N ASP A 486 1.48 -17.73 -6.95
CA ASP A 486 1.85 -18.80 -6.01
C ASP A 486 3.26 -19.26 -6.35
N ASP A 487 4.24 -18.36 -6.24
CA ASP A 487 5.63 -18.80 -6.13
C ASP A 487 5.93 -18.98 -4.64
N PRO A 488 5.97 -20.22 -4.13
CA PRO A 488 6.30 -20.50 -2.74
C PRO A 488 7.73 -20.11 -2.37
N GLU A 489 8.59 -19.74 -3.32
CA GLU A 489 9.98 -19.33 -3.05
C GLU A 489 10.13 -17.88 -2.55
N PHE A 490 9.06 -17.08 -2.47
CA PHE A 490 9.14 -15.68 -2.00
C PHE A 490 8.53 -15.44 -0.60
N LEU A 491 8.24 -16.52 0.14
CA LEU A 491 7.84 -16.49 1.55
C LEU A 491 8.96 -17.00 2.50
N SER A 492 10.19 -17.14 2.01
CA SER A 492 11.37 -17.37 2.86
C SER A 492 12.00 -16.06 3.33
#